data_AF-A0A949ISE4-F1
#
_entry.id   AF-A0A949ISE4-F1
#
_cell.length_a   1.000
_cell.length_b   1.000
_cell.length_c   1.000
_cell.angle_alpha   90.00
_cell.angle_beta   90.00
_cell.angle_gamma   90.00
#
_symmetry.space_group_name_H-M   'P 1'
#
loop_
_entity.id
_entity.type
_entity.pdbx_description
1 polymer ?
#
loop_
_entity_poly.entity_id
_entity_poly.type
_entity_poly.pdbx_seq_one_letter_code
_entity_poly.pdbx_strand_id
1 'polypeptide(L)'
;SIMFAIARAMQLGRWDESVYDIKAKEKEELRSAMKKIKTEQDAEWERRYHSTDPKEQAFGGTMIVTLVNGKTVKDSKACANAHPLGKTPWERPDYIRKLERLTEGLLSDIARERFLKTVEELENAKSSDLSGLTPRLDRVALAAVKTCGIYGVGGGVAAEKSRKRK
;
A
#
# COMPACT_ATOMS: atom_id res chain seq x y z
N SER A 1 -0.35 2.48 -10.35
CA SER A 1 -1.07 3.06 -11.50
C SER A 1 -2.35 3.72 -11.01
N ILE A 2 -2.59 5.00 -11.33
CA ILE A 2 -3.81 5.71 -10.93
C ILE A 2 -5.07 5.15 -11.63
N MET A 3 -4.96 4.66 -12.87
CA MET A 3 -6.09 4.05 -13.57
C MET A 3 -6.57 2.78 -12.86
N PHE A 4 -5.63 1.93 -12.41
CA PHE A 4 -5.97 0.78 -11.59
C PHE A 4 -6.67 1.21 -10.30
N ALA A 5 -6.13 2.22 -9.61
CA ALA A 5 -6.68 2.66 -8.34
C ALA A 5 -8.14 3.13 -8.47
N ILE A 6 -8.42 3.99 -9.44
CA ILE A 6 -9.77 4.49 -9.72
C ILE A 6 -10.68 3.35 -10.17
N ALA A 7 -10.28 2.55 -11.16
CA ALA A 7 -11.12 1.47 -11.69
C ALA A 7 -11.48 0.45 -10.60
N ARG A 8 -10.50 0.03 -9.79
CA ARG A 8 -10.71 -0.96 -8.72
C ARG A 8 -11.55 -0.39 -7.58
N ALA A 9 -11.34 0.88 -7.21
CA ALA A 9 -12.16 1.56 -6.21
C ALA A 9 -13.62 1.68 -6.68
N MET A 10 -13.87 1.98 -7.96
CA MET A 10 -15.22 2.02 -8.53
C MET A 10 -15.86 0.63 -8.59
N GLN A 11 -15.10 -0.41 -8.95
CA GLN A 11 -15.60 -1.79 -9.04
C GLN A 11 -16.01 -2.35 -7.67
N LEU A 12 -15.23 -2.06 -6.62
CA LEU A 12 -15.46 -2.62 -5.29
C LEU A 12 -16.19 -1.68 -4.33
N GLY A 13 -16.27 -0.38 -4.64
CA GLY A 13 -16.80 0.64 -3.73
C GLY A 13 -15.94 0.87 -2.47
N ARG A 14 -14.70 0.38 -2.45
CA ARG A 14 -13.78 0.45 -1.30
C ARG A 14 -12.32 0.51 -1.73
N TRP A 15 -11.45 0.92 -0.81
CA TRP A 15 -10.01 0.97 -1.00
C TRP A 15 -9.26 0.51 0.24
N ASP A 16 -8.64 -0.67 0.16
CA ASP A 16 -7.78 -1.27 1.18
C ASP A 16 -6.79 -2.25 0.53
N GLU A 17 -5.98 -2.94 1.30
CA GLU A 17 -4.91 -3.82 0.81
C GLU A 17 -5.43 -5.03 0.03
N SER A 18 -6.66 -5.45 0.32
CA SER A 18 -7.28 -6.60 -0.34
C SER A 18 -7.62 -6.32 -1.80
N VAL A 19 -7.61 -5.05 -2.24
CA VAL A 19 -7.98 -4.68 -3.61
C VAL A 19 -7.06 -5.30 -4.67
N TYR A 20 -5.84 -5.71 -4.27
CA TYR A 20 -4.86 -6.38 -5.11
C TYR A 20 -5.12 -7.89 -5.29
N ASP A 21 -5.96 -8.50 -4.46
CA ASP A 21 -6.44 -9.87 -4.70
C ASP A 21 -7.51 -9.84 -5.80
N ILE A 22 -7.07 -10.05 -7.04
CA ILE A 22 -7.90 -9.96 -8.24
C ILE A 22 -8.23 -11.38 -8.73
N LYS A 23 -9.48 -11.79 -8.56
CA LYS A 23 -9.94 -13.10 -9.03
C LYS A 23 -9.97 -13.13 -10.55
N ALA A 24 -9.75 -14.30 -11.15
CA ALA A 24 -9.68 -14.45 -12.60
C ALA A 24 -10.91 -13.88 -13.33
N LYS A 25 -12.10 -14.08 -12.75
CA LYS A 25 -13.38 -13.57 -13.27
C LYS A 25 -13.52 -12.04 -13.29
N GLU A 26 -12.74 -11.32 -12.49
CA GLU A 26 -12.82 -9.85 -12.37
C GLU A 26 -11.85 -9.14 -13.32
N LYS A 27 -10.86 -9.86 -13.87
CA LYS A 27 -9.74 -9.25 -14.59
C LYS A 27 -10.18 -8.53 -15.86
N GLU A 28 -11.12 -9.09 -16.61
CA GLU A 28 -11.55 -8.50 -17.88
C GLU A 28 -12.37 -7.23 -17.67
N GLU A 29 -13.31 -7.26 -16.72
CA GLU A 29 -14.08 -6.07 -16.33
C GLU A 29 -13.16 -4.95 -15.84
N LEU A 30 -12.21 -5.26 -14.95
CA LEU A 30 -11.24 -4.30 -14.45
C LEU A 30 -10.39 -3.72 -15.59
N ARG A 31 -9.91 -4.55 -16.52
CA ARG A 31 -9.14 -4.11 -17.69
C ARG A 31 -9.97 -3.19 -18.58
N SER A 32 -11.24 -3.52 -18.82
CA SER A 32 -12.17 -2.71 -19.60
C SER A 32 -12.41 -1.34 -18.96
N ALA A 33 -12.62 -1.31 -17.64
CA ALA A 33 -12.77 -0.07 -16.88
C ALA A 33 -11.50 0.80 -16.95
N MET A 34 -10.32 0.21 -16.76
CA MET A 34 -9.05 0.93 -16.85
C MET A 34 -8.83 1.59 -18.22
N LYS A 35 -9.23 0.92 -19.32
CA LYS A 35 -9.11 1.47 -20.69
C LYS A 35 -9.99 2.70 -20.94
N LYS A 36 -11.03 2.93 -20.12
CA LYS A 36 -11.91 4.10 -20.22
C LYS A 36 -11.34 5.33 -19.50
N ILE A 37 -10.33 5.15 -18.66
CA ILE A 37 -9.75 6.23 -17.86
C ILE A 37 -8.66 6.93 -18.68
N LYS A 38 -8.76 8.25 -18.76
CA LYS A 38 -7.74 9.13 -19.32
C LYS A 38 -7.19 10.01 -18.21
N THR A 39 -5.89 10.27 -18.24
CA THR A 39 -5.22 11.19 -17.33
C THR A 39 -4.73 12.38 -18.12
N GLU A 40 -5.02 13.58 -17.62
CA GLU A 40 -4.59 14.84 -18.21
C GLU A 40 -3.81 15.61 -17.15
N GLN A 41 -2.72 16.26 -17.56
CA GLN A 41 -1.98 17.16 -16.70
C GLN A 41 -2.64 18.54 -16.77
N ASP A 42 -2.71 19.20 -15.63
CA ASP A 42 -3.26 20.54 -15.50
C ASP A 42 -2.22 21.43 -14.82
N ALA A 43 -1.95 22.60 -15.42
CA ALA A 43 -0.88 23.50 -14.98
C ALA A 43 -1.13 24.07 -13.56
N GLU A 44 -2.39 24.19 -13.15
CA GLU A 44 -2.76 24.67 -11.82
C GLU A 44 -2.42 23.62 -10.76
N TRP A 45 -2.77 22.36 -11.01
CA TRP A 45 -2.43 21.24 -10.15
C TRP A 45 -0.92 21.01 -10.08
N GLU A 46 -0.20 21.13 -11.19
CA GLU A 46 1.26 21.02 -11.25
C GLU A 46 1.93 22.10 -10.39
N ARG A 47 1.49 23.36 -10.51
CA ARG A 47 2.00 24.47 -9.70
C ARG A 47 1.78 24.20 -8.21
N ARG A 48 0.59 23.75 -7.82
CA ARG A 48 0.26 23.46 -6.42
C ARG A 48 1.05 22.29 -5.87
N TYR A 49 1.27 21.24 -6.67
CA TYR A 49 2.10 20.11 -6.25
C TYR A 49 3.52 20.55 -5.84
N HIS A 50 4.08 21.53 -6.56
CA HIS A 50 5.40 22.09 -6.32
C HIS A 50 5.45 23.28 -5.36
N SER A 51 4.31 23.74 -4.82
CA SER A 51 4.32 24.84 -3.85
C SER A 51 5.02 24.41 -2.57
N THR A 52 5.81 25.32 -2.01
CA THR A 52 6.45 25.14 -0.70
C THR A 52 5.58 25.66 0.44
N ASP A 53 4.50 26.38 0.15
CA ASP A 53 3.50 26.75 1.15
C ASP A 53 2.58 25.55 1.41
N PRO A 54 2.57 24.96 2.62
CA PRO A 54 1.73 23.82 2.95
C PRO A 54 0.23 24.08 2.75
N LYS A 55 -0.22 25.34 2.82
CA LYS A 55 -1.63 25.71 2.60
C LYS A 55 -2.03 25.69 1.13
N GLU A 56 -1.07 25.88 0.23
CA GLU A 56 -1.30 25.83 -1.21
C GLU A 56 -1.02 24.44 -1.80
N GLN A 57 -0.09 23.71 -1.17
CA GLN A 57 0.38 22.41 -1.63
C GLN A 57 -0.76 21.41 -1.77
N ALA A 58 -0.80 20.70 -2.89
CA ALA A 58 -1.85 19.73 -3.18
C ALA A 58 -1.31 18.50 -3.91
N PHE A 59 -1.85 17.33 -3.56
CA PHE A 59 -1.39 16.03 -4.07
C PHE A 59 -2.52 15.22 -4.72
N GLY A 60 -3.69 15.81 -4.86
CA GLY A 60 -4.85 15.18 -5.47
C GLY A 60 -5.10 15.68 -6.89
N GLY A 61 -6.37 15.91 -7.20
CA GLY A 61 -6.77 16.29 -8.54
C GLY A 61 -8.28 16.37 -8.70
N THR A 62 -8.69 16.54 -9.95
CA THR A 62 -10.09 16.56 -10.37
C THR A 62 -10.42 15.27 -11.10
N MET A 63 -11.56 14.66 -10.76
CA MET A 63 -12.10 13.51 -11.48
C MET A 63 -13.42 13.92 -12.14
N ILE A 64 -13.55 13.59 -13.42
CA ILE A 64 -14.77 13.80 -14.21
C ILE A 64 -15.24 12.43 -14.70
N VAL A 65 -16.47 12.06 -14.35
CA VAL A 65 -17.11 10.82 -14.77
C VAL A 65 -18.28 11.14 -15.68
N THR A 66 -18.21 10.71 -16.93
CA THR A 66 -19.33 10.79 -17.88
C THR A 66 -20.13 9.49 -17.83
N LEU A 67 -21.40 9.59 -17.44
CA LEU A 67 -22.33 8.46 -17.34
C LEU A 67 -22.89 8.10 -18.72
N VAL A 68 -23.44 6.89 -18.83
CA VAL A 68 -24.01 6.37 -20.10
C VAL A 68 -25.18 7.21 -20.64
N ASN A 69 -25.87 7.95 -19.78
CA ASN A 69 -26.94 8.88 -20.16
C ASN A 69 -26.43 10.27 -20.56
N GLY A 70 -25.12 10.46 -20.68
CA GLY A 70 -24.48 11.73 -21.04
C GLY A 70 -24.28 12.71 -19.86
N LYS A 71 -24.83 12.43 -18.68
CA LYS A 71 -24.61 13.28 -17.50
C LYS A 71 -23.16 13.20 -17.03
N THR A 72 -22.60 14.32 -16.60
CA THR A 72 -21.27 14.38 -15.99
C THR A 72 -21.36 14.55 -14.47
N VAL A 73 -20.46 13.87 -13.76
CA VAL A 73 -20.22 14.07 -12.32
C VAL A 73 -18.76 14.50 -12.18
N LYS A 74 -18.54 15.68 -11.61
CA LYS A 74 -17.21 16.26 -11.40
C LYS A 74 -16.99 16.49 -9.91
N ASP A 75 -15.85 16.07 -9.41
CA ASP A 75 -15.40 16.35 -8.05
C ASP A 75 -13.88 16.57 -8.03
N SER A 76 -13.41 17.32 -7.04
CA SER A 76 -12.01 17.70 -6.90
C SER A 76 -11.57 17.55 -5.45
N LYS A 77 -10.35 17.06 -5.25
CA LYS A 77 -9.79 16.87 -3.91
C LYS A 77 -8.32 17.24 -3.90
N ALA A 78 -7.95 18.18 -3.03
CA ALA A 78 -6.57 18.65 -2.93
C ALA A 78 -5.67 17.70 -2.12
N CYS A 79 -6.17 17.22 -0.98
CA CYS A 79 -5.45 16.31 -0.09
C CYS A 79 -6.34 15.12 0.30
N ALA A 80 -5.70 13.97 0.54
CA ALA A 80 -6.35 12.79 1.09
C ALA A 80 -7.06 13.13 2.41
N ASN A 81 -8.09 12.36 2.78
CA ASN A 81 -8.82 12.62 4.03
C ASN A 81 -7.90 12.55 5.26
N ALA A 82 -6.98 11.60 5.28
CA ALA A 82 -6.01 11.37 6.36
C ALA A 82 -4.88 12.40 6.45
N HIS A 83 -4.72 13.27 5.44
CA HIS A 83 -3.70 14.32 5.44
C HIS A 83 -3.92 15.30 6.62
N PRO A 84 -2.89 15.97 7.18
CA PRO A 84 -3.07 16.98 8.24
C PRO A 84 -4.07 18.09 7.88
N LEU A 85 -4.13 18.46 6.60
CA LEU A 85 -5.09 19.43 6.04
C LEU A 85 -6.32 18.75 5.38
N GLY A 86 -6.53 17.47 5.64
CA GLY A 86 -7.62 16.66 5.10
C GLY A 86 -8.91 16.80 5.92
N LYS A 87 -9.97 16.13 5.46
CA LYS A 87 -11.27 16.14 6.15
C LYS A 87 -11.30 15.32 7.44
N THR A 88 -10.48 14.28 7.53
CA THR A 88 -10.35 13.41 8.70
C THR A 88 -8.87 13.10 8.93
N PRO A 89 -8.07 14.09 9.35
CA PRO A 89 -6.65 13.92 9.58
C PRO A 89 -6.39 12.72 10.50
N TRP A 90 -5.42 11.88 10.14
CA TRP A 90 -5.07 10.73 10.96
C TRP A 90 -4.14 11.13 12.09
N GLU A 91 -4.45 10.60 13.28
CA GLU A 91 -3.63 10.71 14.47
C GLU A 91 -3.00 9.34 14.82
N ARG A 92 -2.15 9.33 15.85
CA ARG A 92 -1.47 8.10 16.31
C ARG A 92 -2.41 6.90 16.47
N PRO A 93 -3.61 7.02 17.07
CA PRO A 93 -4.54 5.88 17.17
C PRO A 93 -4.98 5.30 15.82
N ASP A 94 -5.10 6.12 14.76
CA ASP A 94 -5.46 5.63 13.42
C ASP A 94 -4.36 4.73 12.85
N TYR A 95 -3.10 5.13 13.01
CA TYR A 95 -1.95 4.35 12.56
C TYR A 95 -1.79 3.06 13.37
N ILE A 96 -2.05 3.08 14.67
CA ILE A 96 -2.05 1.88 15.52
C ILE A 96 -3.15 0.90 15.06
N ARG A 97 -4.38 1.37 14.87
CA ARG A 97 -5.47 0.54 14.31
C ARG A 97 -5.13 -0.03 12.95
N LYS A 98 -4.45 0.76 12.10
CA LYS A 98 -3.99 0.30 10.79
C LYS A 98 -2.97 -0.82 10.94
N LEU A 99 -1.99 -0.68 11.82
CA LEU A 99 -1.01 -1.72 12.12
C LEU A 99 -1.70 -3.00 12.61
N GLU A 100 -2.63 -2.89 13.55
CA GLU A 100 -3.41 -4.01 14.08
C GLU A 100 -4.13 -4.77 12.96
N ARG A 101 -4.87 -4.04 12.11
CA ARG A 101 -5.59 -4.64 10.99
C ARG A 101 -4.66 -5.32 9.98
N LEU A 102 -3.50 -4.73 9.69
CA LEU A 102 -2.54 -5.29 8.73
C LEU A 102 -1.80 -6.52 9.27
N THR A 103 -1.69 -6.63 10.58
CA THR A 103 -0.92 -7.69 11.26
C THR A 103 -1.80 -8.71 11.98
N GLU A 104 -3.12 -8.62 11.79
CA GLU A 104 -4.10 -9.55 12.33
C GLU A 104 -3.75 -10.99 11.97
N GLY A 105 -3.69 -11.86 12.97
CA GLY A 105 -3.28 -13.27 12.81
C GLY A 105 -1.79 -13.50 12.53
N LEU A 106 -0.99 -12.46 12.29
CA LEU A 106 0.44 -12.55 11.98
C LEU A 106 1.35 -12.16 13.17
N LEU A 107 0.91 -11.17 13.93
CA LEU A 107 1.65 -10.57 15.05
C LEU A 107 0.85 -10.71 16.34
N SER A 108 1.47 -11.19 17.40
CA SER A 108 0.87 -11.21 18.74
C SER A 108 0.76 -9.81 19.34
N ASP A 109 -0.13 -9.67 20.32
CA ASP A 109 -0.28 -8.41 21.06
C ASP A 109 1.02 -8.05 21.79
N ILE A 110 1.70 -9.05 22.38
CA ILE A 110 3.00 -8.86 23.04
C ILE A 110 4.06 -8.34 22.06
N ALA A 111 4.15 -8.93 20.86
CA ALA A 111 5.11 -8.50 19.85
C ALA A 111 4.78 -7.10 19.31
N ARG A 112 3.49 -6.77 19.16
CA ARG A 112 3.02 -5.45 18.74
C ARG A 112 3.30 -4.38 19.79
N GLU A 113 3.00 -4.65 21.06
CA GLU A 113 3.29 -3.76 22.19
C GLU A 113 4.78 -3.47 22.31
N ARG A 114 5.63 -4.50 22.17
CA ARG A 114 7.08 -4.32 22.17
C ARG A 114 7.53 -3.38 21.05
N PHE A 115 7.03 -3.58 19.83
CA PHE A 115 7.32 -2.70 18.69
C PHE A 115 6.85 -1.26 18.96
N LEU A 116 5.61 -1.07 19.41
CA LEU A 116 5.05 0.24 19.70
C LEU A 116 5.83 0.97 20.79
N LYS A 117 6.25 0.26 21.84
CA LYS A 117 7.10 0.81 22.89
C LYS A 117 8.44 1.30 22.34
N THR A 118 9.11 0.53 21.48
CA THR A 118 10.35 0.98 20.83
C THR A 118 10.13 2.22 19.96
N VAL A 119 8.99 2.32 19.26
CA VAL A 119 8.64 3.52 18.49
C VAL A 119 8.41 4.73 19.40
N GLU A 120 7.80 4.55 20.58
CA GLU A 120 7.55 5.64 21.55
C GLU A 120 8.84 6.14 22.21
N GLU A 121 9.77 5.24 22.49
CA GLU A 121 11.04 5.55 23.14
C GLU A 121 12.15 5.95 22.14
N LEU A 122 11.82 6.08 20.84
CA LEU A 122 12.80 6.23 19.76
C LEU A 122 13.78 7.40 19.97
N GLU A 123 13.31 8.55 20.45
CA GLU A 123 14.16 9.72 20.69
C GLU A 123 15.25 9.46 21.74
N ASN A 124 15.02 8.52 22.65
CA ASN A 124 15.94 8.15 23.74
C ASN A 124 16.58 6.76 23.53
N ALA A 125 16.30 6.10 22.41
CA ALA A 125 16.72 4.74 22.15
C ALA A 125 18.23 4.65 21.88
N LYS A 126 18.88 3.60 22.40
CA LYS A 126 20.27 3.28 22.04
C LYS A 126 20.28 2.52 20.71
N SER A 127 21.45 2.46 20.07
CA SER A 127 21.64 1.68 18.84
C SER A 127 21.27 0.19 19.00
N SER A 128 21.45 -0.39 20.19
CA SER A 128 21.02 -1.75 20.53
C SER A 128 19.51 -1.96 20.43
N ASP A 129 18.73 -0.90 20.66
CA ASP A 129 17.29 -0.97 20.80
C ASP A 129 16.57 -0.84 19.45
N LEU A 130 17.28 -0.31 18.42
CA LEU A 130 16.74 -0.12 17.07
C LEU A 130 16.30 -1.42 16.39
N SER A 131 16.83 -2.57 16.83
CA SER A 131 16.36 -3.88 16.37
C SER A 131 14.87 -4.13 16.68
N GLY A 132 14.30 -3.40 17.64
CA GLY A 132 12.88 -3.41 17.97
C GLY A 132 11.99 -2.63 17.00
N LEU A 133 12.54 -1.81 16.10
CA LEU A 133 11.79 -1.06 15.08
C LEU A 133 11.35 -1.91 13.88
N THR A 134 11.72 -3.19 13.86
CA THR A 134 11.21 -4.15 12.88
C THR A 134 10.25 -5.10 13.61
N PRO A 135 8.94 -5.03 13.34
CA PRO A 135 7.98 -5.93 13.97
C PRO A 135 8.29 -7.37 13.57
N ARG A 136 8.36 -8.27 14.56
CA ARG A 136 8.64 -9.69 14.35
C ARG A 136 7.33 -10.47 14.35
N LEU A 137 6.95 -11.00 13.18
CA LEU A 137 5.80 -11.88 13.06
C LEU A 137 6.08 -13.19 13.81
N ASP A 138 5.32 -13.45 14.85
CA ASP A 138 5.51 -14.56 15.79
C ASP A 138 4.35 -15.57 15.78
N ARG A 139 3.27 -15.26 15.04
CA ARG A 139 2.12 -16.18 14.85
C ARG A 139 2.17 -16.97 13.55
N VAL A 140 3.14 -16.68 12.67
CA VAL A 140 3.29 -17.36 11.40
C VAL A 140 4.73 -17.80 11.17
N ALA A 141 4.89 -18.97 10.54
CA ALA A 141 6.16 -19.40 10.02
C ALA A 141 6.37 -18.86 8.60
N LEU A 142 7.62 -18.51 8.27
CA LEU A 142 7.98 -18.21 6.89
C LEU A 142 7.76 -19.45 6.02
N ALA A 143 6.98 -19.30 4.96
CA ALA A 143 6.77 -20.38 4.00
C ALA A 143 8.08 -20.68 3.26
N ALA A 144 8.39 -21.97 3.11
CA ALA A 144 9.48 -22.38 2.23
C ALA A 144 9.15 -21.98 0.79
N VAL A 145 10.07 -21.24 0.16
CA VAL A 145 9.92 -20.84 -1.24
C VAL A 145 10.10 -22.09 -2.11
N LYS A 146 9.03 -22.54 -2.76
CA LYS A 146 9.04 -23.75 -3.60
C LYS A 146 9.65 -23.56 -4.99
N THR A 147 9.86 -22.32 -5.39
CA THR A 147 10.29 -21.94 -6.73
C THR A 147 11.48 -21.00 -6.64
N CYS A 148 12.55 -21.27 -7.38
CA CYS A 148 13.66 -20.34 -7.48
C CYS A 148 13.19 -19.06 -8.17
N GLY A 149 13.18 -17.94 -7.43
CA GLY A 149 12.90 -16.63 -8.01
C GLY A 149 14.05 -16.14 -8.89
N ILE A 150 13.82 -15.04 -9.62
CA ILE A 150 14.85 -14.40 -10.47
C ILE A 150 16.11 -13.96 -9.71
N TYR A 151 16.02 -13.85 -8.37
CA TYR A 151 17.13 -13.53 -7.47
C TYR A 151 17.74 -14.76 -6.77
N GLY A 152 17.44 -15.98 -7.22
CA GLY A 152 18.10 -17.20 -6.73
C GLY A 152 17.61 -17.72 -5.37
N VAL A 153 16.62 -17.08 -4.75
CA VAL A 153 16.07 -17.54 -3.46
C VAL A 153 15.12 -18.72 -3.71
N GLY A 154 15.42 -19.88 -3.12
CA GLY A 154 14.55 -21.08 -3.16
C GLY A 154 15.18 -22.36 -3.72
N GLY A 155 16.45 -22.35 -4.13
CA GLY A 155 17.15 -23.55 -4.61
C GLY A 155 17.88 -24.29 -3.49
N GLY A 156 17.23 -25.26 -2.85
CA GLY A 156 17.96 -26.31 -2.15
C GLY A 156 18.74 -27.13 -3.18
N VAL A 157 20.02 -26.83 -3.37
CA VAL A 157 20.91 -27.63 -4.23
C VAL A 157 21.10 -28.98 -3.55
N ALA A 158 20.36 -29.99 -4.00
CA ALA A 158 20.78 -31.38 -3.83
C ALA A 158 22.06 -31.55 -4.67
N ALA A 159 23.21 -31.38 -4.04
CA ALA A 159 24.50 -31.66 -4.66
C ALA A 159 24.63 -33.18 -4.87
N GLU A 160 24.21 -33.66 -6.03
CA GLU A 160 24.44 -35.04 -6.43
C GLU A 160 25.93 -35.22 -6.77
N LYS A 161 26.69 -35.75 -5.81
CA LYS A 161 28.08 -36.18 -5.97
C LYS A 161 28.14 -37.36 -6.95
N SER A 162 28.16 -37.09 -8.25
CA SER A 162 28.63 -38.08 -9.23
C SER A 162 30.14 -37.96 -9.39
N ARG A 163 30.85 -38.63 -8.47
CA ARG A 163 32.28 -38.91 -8.59
C ARG A 163 32.42 -40.10 -9.56
N LYS A 164 32.69 -39.84 -10.84
CA LYS A 164 33.32 -40.84 -11.72
C LYS A 164 34.62 -40.29 -12.25
N ARG A 165 35.70 -40.77 -11.63
CA ARG A 165 37.07 -40.74 -12.16
C ARG A 165 37.08 -41.48 -13.51
N LYS A 166 37.68 -40.85 -14.51
CA LYS A 166 38.64 -41.50 -15.40
C LYS A 166 39.84 -40.57 -15.51
#